data_AF-A0A7V5FQ10-F1
#
_entry.id   AF-A0A7V5FQ10-F1
#
_cell.length_a   1.000
_cell.length_b   1.000
_cell.length_c   1.000
_cell.angle_alpha   90.00
_cell.angle_beta   90.00
_cell.angle_gamma   90.00
#
_symmetry.space_group_name_H-M   'P 1'
#
loop_
_entity.id
_entity.type
_entity.pdbx_description
1 polymer ?
#
loop_
_entity_poly.entity_id
_entity_poly.type
_entity_poly.pdbx_seq_one_letter_code
_entity_poly.pdbx_strand_id
1 'polypeptide(L)' 'EFQVPRAILSLRQGVGRLMRSSGDRGVIAVLDARLFSKNYGKRFLGSLPPSPLVRDLQAVKSFFIQECDDNQ' A
#
# COMPACT_ATOMS: atom_id res chain seq x y z
N GLU A 1 -22.20 12.69 -0.20
CA GLU A 1 -21.95 11.27 0.09
C GLU A 1 -20.99 10.66 -0.96
N PHE A 2 -19.67 10.88 -0.83
CA PHE A 2 -18.66 10.40 -1.82
C PHE A 2 -17.27 10.16 -1.18
N GLN A 3 -17.21 9.86 0.12
CA GLN A 3 -15.94 9.77 0.84
C GLN A 3 -15.07 8.59 0.39
N VAL A 4 -15.67 7.44 0.09
CA VAL A 4 -14.95 6.22 -0.32
C VAL A 4 -14.29 6.37 -1.71
N PRO A 5 -15.00 6.78 -2.79
CA PRO A 5 -14.36 7.01 -4.08
C PRO A 5 -13.26 8.06 -4.03
N ARG A 6 -13.44 9.12 -3.23
CA ARG A 6 -12.44 10.18 -3.05
C ARG A 6 -11.18 9.64 -2.35
N ALA A 7 -11.33 8.82 -1.32
CA ALA A 7 -10.20 8.18 -0.64
C ALA A 7 -9.42 7.25 -1.57
N ILE A 8 -10.12 6.48 -2.42
CA ILE A 8 -9.50 5.63 -3.45
C ILE A 8 -8.71 6.47 -4.45
N LEU A 9 -9.28 7.59 -4.92
CA LEU A 9 -8.60 8.47 -5.87
C LEU A 9 -7.33 9.08 -5.27
N SER A 10 -7.40 9.60 -4.05
CA SER A 10 -6.24 10.14 -3.33
C SER A 10 -5.17 9.08 -3.10
N LEU A 11 -5.56 7.84 -2.78
CA LEU A 11 -4.63 6.72 -2.62
C LEU A 11 -3.91 6.41 -3.94
N ARG A 12 -4.63 6.29 -5.05
CA ARG A 12 -4.03 6.03 -6.37
C ARG A 12 -3.03 7.11 -6.77
N GLN A 13 -3.30 8.36 -6.43
CA GLN A 13 -2.34 9.46 -6.63
C GLN A 13 -1.12 9.35 -5.72
N GLY A 14 -1.29 8.90 -4.47
CA GLY A 14 -0.19 8.59 -3.56
C GLY A 14 0.69 7.44 -4.08
N VAL A 15 0.07 6.37 -4.60
CA VAL A 15 0.77 5.23 -5.23
C VAL A 15 1.63 5.69 -6.40
N GLY A 16 1.13 6.60 -7.24
CA GLY A 16 1.89 7.17 -8.36
C GLY A 16 3.11 8.01 -7.92
N ARG A 17 3.20 8.40 -6.64
CA ARG A 17 4.42 9.01 -6.08
C ARG A 17 5.44 7.98 -5.62
N LEU A 18 4.98 6.76 -5.31
CA LEU A 18 5.83 5.66 -4.89
C LEU A 18 6.41 4.89 -6.08
N MET A 19 5.63 4.65 -7.14
CA MET A 19 6.08 3.96 -8.35
C MET A 19 6.30 4.95 -9.51
N ARG A 20 7.35 5.76 -9.44
CA ARG A 20 7.71 6.75 -10.48
C ARG A 20 8.66 6.19 -11.53
N SER A 21 9.49 5.21 -11.15
CA SER A 21 10.43 4.50 -12.02
C SER A 21 10.33 2.99 -11.80
N SER A 22 10.85 2.20 -12.75
CA SER A 22 10.84 0.72 -12.66
C SER A 22 11.71 0.16 -11.53
N GLY A 23 12.63 0.96 -11.00
CA GLY A 23 13.44 0.59 -9.83
C GLY A 23 12.81 1.03 -8.51
N ASP A 24 11.70 1.76 -8.55
CA ASP A 24 11.10 2.27 -7.33
C ASP A 24 10.41 1.17 -6.54
N ARG A 25 10.66 1.22 -5.24
CA ARG A 25 10.21 0.24 -4.27
C ARG A 25 9.76 0.96 -3.02
N GLY A 26 8.73 0.45 -2.35
CA GLY A 26 8.40 0.89 -0.99
C GLY A 26 7.12 0.29 -0.46
N VAL A 27 6.64 0.87 0.64
CA VAL A 27 5.48 0.39 1.38
C VAL A 27 4.40 1.47 1.41
N ILE A 28 3.17 1.07 1.14
CA ILE A 28 1.99 1.91 1.32
C ILE A 28 1.34 1.52 2.65
N ALA A 29 1.44 2.39 3.65
CA ALA A 29 0.80 2.18 4.94
C ALA A 29 -0.58 2.84 4.95
N VAL A 30 -1.64 2.05 5.16
CA VAL A 30 -3.00 2.57 5.35
C VAL A 30 -3.48 2.28 6.77
N LEU A 31 -3.47 3.32 7.60
CA LEU A 31 -3.77 3.24 9.03
C LEU A 31 -5.26 3.44 9.32
N ASP A 32 -6.12 2.75 8.56
CA ASP A 32 -7.57 2.82 8.71
C ASP A 32 -8.17 1.42 8.89
N ALA A 33 -8.49 1.08 10.14
CA ALA A 33 -9.10 -0.22 10.49
C ALA A 33 -10.44 -0.47 9.78
N ARG A 34 -11.13 0.58 9.31
CA ARG A 34 -12.41 0.46 8.62
C ARG A 34 -12.28 -0.23 7.26
N LEU A 35 -11.07 -0.30 6.70
CA LEU A 35 -10.79 -1.09 5.50
C LEU A 35 -11.07 -2.58 5.67
N PHE A 36 -11.09 -3.09 6.90
CA PHE A 36 -11.35 -4.51 7.14
C PHE A 36 -12.77 -4.77 7.64
N SER A 37 -13.42 -3.77 8.25
CA SER A 37 -14.76 -3.93 8.82
C SER A 37 -15.90 -3.49 7.90
N LYS A 38 -15.60 -2.72 6.84
CA LYS A 38 -16.63 -2.18 5.92
C LYS A 38 -16.52 -2.80 4.53
N ASN A 39 -17.68 -2.92 3.87
CA ASN A 39 -17.80 -3.49 2.52
C ASN A 39 -16.94 -2.77 1.46
N TYR A 40 -16.62 -1.49 1.67
CA TYR A 40 -15.77 -0.75 0.75
C TYR A 40 -14.30 -1.19 0.77
N GLY A 41 -13.86 -1.86 1.83
CA GLY A 41 -12.49 -2.33 2.00
C GLY A 41 -11.97 -3.17 0.83
N LYS A 42 -12.79 -4.12 0.37
CA LYS A 42 -12.47 -4.97 -0.79
C LYS A 42 -12.28 -4.15 -2.07
N ARG A 43 -13.13 -3.15 -2.29
CA ARG A 43 -13.02 -2.24 -3.45
C ARG A 43 -11.78 -1.35 -3.35
N PHE A 44 -11.44 -0.91 -2.14
CA PHE A 44 -10.27 -0.10 -1.88
C PHE A 44 -8.98 -0.89 -2.16
N LEU A 45 -8.86 -2.11 -1.61
CA LEU A 45 -7.73 -2.99 -1.86
C LEU A 45 -7.63 -3.40 -3.33
N GLY A 46 -8.76 -3.71 -3.99
CA GLY A 46 -8.80 -4.02 -5.41
C GLY A 46 -8.49 -2.84 -6.34
N SER A 47 -8.42 -1.62 -5.82
CA SER A 47 -8.01 -0.42 -6.58
C SER A 47 -6.49 -0.19 -6.58
N LEU A 48 -5.76 -0.90 -5.71
CA LEU A 48 -4.32 -0.87 -5.64
C LEU A 48 -3.71 -1.83 -6.67
N PRO A 49 -2.47 -1.56 -7.14
CA PRO A 49 -1.70 -2.55 -7.89
C PRO A 49 -1.58 -3.87 -7.11
N PRO A 50 -1.47 -5.02 -7.81
CA PRO A 50 -1.22 -6.30 -7.16
C PRO A 50 0.01 -6.18 -6.24
N SER A 51 -0.22 -6.35 -4.94
CA SER A 51 0.81 -6.18 -3.91
C SER A 51 0.49 -7.07 -2.70
N PRO A 52 1.51 -7.57 -1.99
CA PRO A 52 1.30 -8.27 -0.74
C PRO A 52 0.64 -7.37 0.31
N LEU A 53 -0.44 -7.86 0.92
CA LEU A 53 -1.08 -7.18 2.05
C LEU A 53 -0.49 -7.70 3.36
N VAL A 54 0.19 -6.83 4.09
CA VAL A 54 0.79 -7.15 5.39
C VAL A 54 0.09 -6.37 6.51
N ARG A 55 -0.06 -7.02 7.67
CA ARG A 55 -0.58 -6.39 8.91
C ARG A 55 0.42 -6.47 10.06
N ASP A 56 1.57 -7.09 9.81
CA ASP A 56 2.65 -7.25 10.76
C ASP A 56 3.78 -6.28 10.43
N LEU A 57 4.24 -5.55 11.44
CA LEU A 57 5.37 -4.64 11.33
C LEU A 57 6.69 -5.38 11.06
N GLN A 58 6.82 -6.65 11.47
CA GLN A 58 8.04 -7.41 11.18
C GLN A 58 8.18 -7.66 9.68
N ALA A 59 7.10 -7.99 8.98
CA ALA A 59 7.12 -8.13 7.52
C ALA A 59 7.58 -6.84 6.81
N VAL A 60 7.18 -5.67 7.33
CA VAL A 60 7.63 -4.37 6.83
C VAL A 60 9.12 -4.15 7.11
N LYS A 61 9.61 -4.53 8.30
CA LYS A 61 11.05 -4.48 8.61
C LYS A 61 11.86 -5.39 7.69
N SER A 62 11.42 -6.63 7.49
CA SER A 62 12.07 -7.59 6.60
C SER A 62 12.18 -7.06 5.17
N PHE A 63 11.13 -6.42 4.66
CA PHE A 63 11.16 -5.76 3.36
C PHE A 63 12.35 -4.80 3.26
N PHE A 64 12.51 -3.87 4.21
CA PHE A 64 13.61 -2.90 4.21
C PHE A 64 14.98 -3.53 4.50
N ILE A 65 15.08 -4.53 5.37
CA ILE A 65 16.35 -5.19 5.69
C ILE A 65 16.93 -5.95 4.50
N GLN A 66 16.08 -6.51 3.63
CA GLN A 66 16.53 -7.22 2.43
C GLN A 66 17.34 -6.32 1.47
N GLU A 67 17.29 -4.98 1.61
CA GLU A 67 18.17 -4.06 0.85
C GLU A 67 19.63 -4.08 1.29
N CYS A 68 19.92 -4.51 2.52
CA CYS A 68 21.27 -4.49 3.05
C CYS A 68 22.12 -5.66 2.53
N ASP A 69 21.50 -6.77 2.13
CA ASP A 69 22.22 -7.97 1.66
C ASP A 69 22.36 -8.03 0.12
N ASP A 70 21.50 -7.35 -0.65
CA ASP A 70 21.53 -7.39 -2.12
C ASP A 70 22.53 -6.39 -2.76
N ASN A 71 23.24 -5.58 -1.95
CA ASN A 71 24.30 -4.65 -2.40
C ASN A 71 25.72 -5.11 -2.02
N GLN A 72 25.94 -6.43 -1.90
CA GLN A 72 27.28 -7.00 -1.76
C GLN A 72 27.79 -7.63 -3.06
#